data_AF-A0A2A3MNU3-F1
#
_entry.id   AF-A0A2A3MNU3-F1
#
_cell.length_a   1.000
_cell.length_b   1.000
_cell.length_c   1.000
_cell.angle_alpha   90.00
_cell.angle_beta   90.00
_cell.angle_gamma   90.00
#
_symmetry.space_group_name_H-M   'P 1'
#
loop_
_entity.id
_entity.type
_entity.pdbx_description
1 polymer ?
#
loop_
_entity_poly.entity_id
_entity_poly.type
_entity_poly.pdbx_seq_one_letter_code
_entity_poly.pdbx_strand_id
1 'polypeptide(L)'
;MTRYTLSHLETAACLWEAVLELRDRPETTPDASSLALALRKCVDTLGTAALRLIVVGWVDAVESAWRTIEGEYPLSFDWDFVPRWIADTIDWSDPRSPVIRATAPVRYVRSTSFPPIGYDAPPQTAIGTSHEGHLAIEVHTAVIEHRHGMNIHVAVD
;
A
#
# COMPACT_ATOMS: atom_id res chain seq x y z
N MET A 1 23.33 -8.07 -11.16
CA MET A 1 22.48 -7.18 -10.32
C MET A 1 21.15 -7.03 -11.01
N THR A 2 20.08 -7.49 -10.40
CA THR A 2 18.71 -7.28 -10.88
C THR A 2 18.42 -5.78 -10.85
N ARG A 3 17.91 -5.20 -11.94
CA ARG A 3 17.49 -3.79 -11.96
C ARG A 3 16.02 -3.73 -11.57
N TYR A 4 15.72 -3.11 -10.43
CA TYR A 4 14.35 -2.83 -10.01
C TYR A 4 13.86 -1.54 -10.65
N THR A 5 12.61 -1.53 -11.10
CA THR A 5 11.92 -0.31 -11.53
C THR A 5 11.42 0.46 -10.30
N LEU A 6 11.08 1.74 -10.47
CA LEU A 6 10.44 2.51 -9.40
C LEU A 6 9.15 1.84 -8.91
N SER A 7 8.32 1.37 -9.86
CA SER A 7 7.08 0.64 -9.57
C SER A 7 7.29 -0.67 -8.80
N HIS A 8 8.38 -1.41 -9.04
CA HIS A 8 8.72 -2.59 -8.23
C HIS A 8 9.04 -2.22 -6.78
N LEU A 9 9.77 -1.11 -6.57
CA LEU A 9 10.12 -0.65 -5.22
C LEU A 9 8.90 -0.12 -4.47
N GLU A 10 8.01 0.60 -5.16
CA GLU A 10 6.72 1.04 -4.62
C GLU A 10 5.86 -0.15 -4.23
N THR A 11 5.74 -1.16 -5.10
CA THR A 11 5.03 -2.41 -4.78
C THR A 11 5.60 -3.12 -3.57
N ALA A 12 6.94 -3.21 -3.47
CA ALA A 12 7.60 -3.79 -2.30
C ALA A 12 7.30 -3.01 -1.01
N ALA A 13 7.23 -1.67 -1.10
CA ALA A 13 6.87 -0.81 0.03
C ALA A 13 5.40 -1.03 0.44
N CYS A 14 4.46 -1.03 -0.51
CA CYS A 14 3.04 -1.29 -0.27
C CYS A 14 2.82 -2.66 0.38
N LEU A 15 3.48 -3.71 -0.11
CA LEU A 15 3.41 -5.06 0.49
C LEU A 15 3.85 -5.05 1.96
N TRP A 16 4.99 -4.42 2.25
CA TRP A 16 5.52 -4.38 3.60
C TRP A 16 4.66 -3.53 4.53
N GLU A 17 4.16 -2.38 4.08
CA GLU A 17 3.25 -1.54 4.85
C GLU A 17 1.94 -2.26 5.16
N ALA A 18 1.34 -2.90 4.17
CA ALA A 18 0.11 -3.68 4.36
C ALA A 18 0.28 -4.81 5.39
N VAL A 19 1.42 -5.52 5.38
CA VAL A 19 1.73 -6.53 6.40
C VAL A 19 1.80 -5.93 7.81
N LEU A 20 2.43 -4.76 7.98
CA LEU A 20 2.48 -4.07 9.26
C LEU A 20 1.09 -3.62 9.71
N GLU A 21 0.29 -3.10 8.80
CA GLU A 21 -1.07 -2.65 9.09
C GLU A 21 -2.00 -3.80 9.51
N LEU A 22 -2.00 -4.90 8.75
CA LEU A 22 -2.77 -6.10 9.09
C LEU A 22 -2.37 -6.69 10.45
N ARG A 23 -1.09 -6.55 10.83
CA ARG A 23 -0.56 -7.03 12.11
C ARG A 23 -0.95 -6.13 13.28
N ASP A 24 -0.81 -4.82 13.11
CA ASP A 24 -0.85 -3.84 14.21
C ASP A 24 -2.21 -3.15 14.35
N ARG A 25 -3.00 -3.10 13.28
CA ARG A 25 -4.31 -2.44 13.22
C ARG A 25 -5.36 -3.33 12.53
N PRO A 26 -5.58 -4.58 13.02
CA PRO A 26 -6.59 -5.44 12.43
C PRO A 26 -8.00 -4.86 12.60
N GLU A 27 -8.85 -5.10 11.61
CA GLU A 27 -10.28 -4.90 11.76
C GLU A 27 -10.84 -5.77 12.91
N THR A 28 -12.02 -5.41 13.40
CA THR A 28 -12.68 -6.09 14.53
C THR A 28 -13.33 -7.43 14.16
N THR A 29 -12.99 -8.00 13.00
CA THR A 29 -13.50 -9.30 12.56
C THR A 29 -12.66 -10.44 13.14
N PRO A 30 -13.26 -11.63 13.41
CA PRO A 30 -12.51 -12.79 13.88
C PRO A 30 -11.40 -13.24 12.92
N ASP A 31 -11.65 -13.12 11.61
CA ASP A 31 -10.68 -13.50 10.58
C ASP A 31 -9.49 -12.54 10.56
N ALA A 32 -9.74 -11.23 10.63
CA ALA A 32 -8.66 -10.23 10.73
C ALA A 32 -7.85 -10.39 12.02
N SER A 33 -8.52 -10.68 13.15
CA SER A 33 -7.83 -10.95 14.42
C SER A 33 -6.93 -12.20 14.35
N SER A 34 -7.40 -13.25 13.68
CA SER A 34 -6.66 -14.50 13.48
C SER A 34 -5.45 -14.30 12.58
N LEU A 35 -5.62 -13.55 11.48
CA LEU A 35 -4.55 -13.16 10.58
C LEU A 35 -3.48 -12.33 11.31
N ALA A 36 -3.89 -11.33 12.08
CA ALA A 36 -2.97 -10.51 12.87
C ALA A 36 -2.17 -11.33 13.89
N LEU A 37 -2.80 -12.33 14.50
CA LEU A 37 -2.10 -13.26 15.40
C LEU A 37 -1.08 -14.12 14.65
N ALA A 38 -1.42 -14.62 13.47
CA ALA A 38 -0.49 -15.38 12.63
C ALA A 38 0.71 -14.53 12.20
N LEU A 39 0.47 -13.27 11.81
CA LEU A 39 1.51 -12.29 11.46
C LEU A 39 2.44 -12.01 12.65
N ARG A 40 1.90 -11.81 13.86
CA ARG A 40 2.72 -11.65 15.07
C ARG A 40 3.59 -12.87 15.33
N LYS A 41 3.06 -14.09 15.20
CA LYS A 41 3.85 -15.33 15.32
C LYS A 41 4.98 -15.42 14.30
N CYS A 42 4.76 -14.97 13.06
CA CYS A 42 5.81 -14.91 12.04
C CYS A 42 6.93 -13.96 12.47
N VAL A 43 6.58 -12.77 12.95
CA VAL A 43 7.55 -11.78 13.46
C VAL A 43 8.34 -12.34 14.64
N ASP A 44 7.65 -12.96 15.61
CA ASP A 44 8.28 -13.56 16.78
C ASP A 44 9.24 -14.72 16.41
N THR A 45 8.93 -15.44 15.34
CA THR A 45 9.69 -16.64 14.91
C THR A 45 10.86 -16.30 13.98
N LEU A 46 10.64 -15.42 13.00
CA LEU A 46 11.62 -15.07 11.96
C LEU A 46 12.41 -13.81 12.28
N GLY A 47 11.83 -12.91 13.06
CA GLY A 47 12.26 -11.52 13.16
C GLY A 47 11.80 -10.68 11.96
N THR A 48 11.66 -9.38 12.19
CA THR A 48 11.16 -8.41 11.20
C THR A 48 11.98 -8.39 9.90
N ALA A 49 13.31 -8.49 9.98
CA ALA A 49 14.18 -8.41 8.81
C ALA A 49 14.00 -9.60 7.86
N ALA A 50 13.97 -10.82 8.41
CA ALA A 50 13.78 -12.03 7.61
C ALA A 50 12.37 -12.10 7.02
N LEU A 51 11.34 -11.75 7.80
CA LEU A 51 9.97 -11.68 7.30
C LEU A 51 9.85 -10.65 6.17
N ARG A 52 10.48 -9.47 6.29
CA ARG A 52 10.47 -8.46 5.24
C ARG A 52 11.05 -8.99 3.92
N LEU A 53 12.15 -9.75 3.96
CA LEU A 53 12.73 -10.34 2.76
C LEU A 53 11.80 -11.34 2.07
N ILE A 54 11.03 -12.12 2.84
CA ILE A 54 10.02 -13.02 2.29
C ILE A 54 8.90 -12.22 1.62
N VAL A 55 8.36 -11.22 2.33
CA VAL A 55 7.24 -10.39 1.86
C VAL A 55 7.59 -9.64 0.57
N VAL A 56 8.75 -8.99 0.50
CA VAL A 56 9.18 -8.29 -0.73
C VAL A 56 9.52 -9.25 -1.87
N GLY A 57 9.73 -10.54 -1.57
CA GLY A 57 9.86 -11.59 -2.57
C GLY A 57 8.56 -11.88 -3.34
N TRP A 58 7.42 -11.32 -2.92
CA TRP A 58 6.12 -11.50 -3.57
C TRP A 58 5.76 -10.41 -4.58
N VAL A 59 6.66 -9.45 -4.85
CA VAL A 59 6.42 -8.30 -5.76
C VAL A 59 5.91 -8.78 -7.13
N ASP A 60 6.59 -9.73 -7.76
CA ASP A 60 6.20 -10.22 -9.09
C ASP A 60 4.79 -10.85 -9.08
N ALA A 61 4.44 -11.54 -7.99
CA ALA A 61 3.16 -12.21 -7.86
C ALA A 61 2.02 -11.20 -7.67
N VAL A 62 2.20 -10.18 -6.84
CA VAL A 62 1.17 -9.15 -6.63
C VAL A 62 1.02 -8.25 -7.86
N GLU A 63 2.10 -7.89 -8.55
CA GLU A 63 2.03 -7.15 -9.82
C GLU A 63 1.33 -7.99 -10.90
N SER A 64 1.64 -9.28 -10.98
CA SER A 64 0.96 -10.17 -11.92
C SER A 64 -0.53 -10.28 -11.59
N ALA A 65 -0.91 -10.38 -10.32
CA ALA A 65 -2.30 -10.42 -9.91
C ALA A 65 -3.02 -9.09 -10.22
N TRP A 66 -2.37 -7.95 -9.99
CA TRP A 66 -2.91 -6.64 -10.28
C TRP A 66 -3.20 -6.44 -11.78
N ARG A 67 -2.24 -6.77 -12.65
CA ARG A 67 -2.39 -6.67 -14.11
C ARG A 67 -3.59 -7.43 -14.67
N THR A 68 -4.07 -8.47 -13.97
CA THR A 68 -5.25 -9.23 -14.42
C THR A 68 -6.57 -8.50 -14.20
N ILE A 69 -6.63 -7.53 -13.28
CA ILE A 69 -7.87 -6.89 -12.85
C ILE A 69 -7.81 -5.36 -12.84
N GLU A 70 -6.64 -4.73 -13.00
CA GLU A 70 -6.45 -3.28 -12.83
C GLU A 70 -7.38 -2.41 -13.69
N GLY A 71 -7.80 -2.90 -14.86
CA GLY A 71 -8.76 -2.19 -15.72
C GLY A 71 -10.21 -2.23 -15.23
N GLU A 72 -10.55 -3.15 -14.33
CA GLU A 72 -11.90 -3.39 -13.81
C GLU A 72 -12.01 -3.15 -12.30
N TYR A 73 -10.88 -3.04 -11.62
CA TYR A 73 -10.80 -2.89 -10.18
C TYR A 73 -11.11 -1.44 -9.77
N PRO A 74 -12.20 -1.18 -9.02
CA PRO A 74 -12.68 0.18 -8.79
C PRO A 74 -11.98 0.91 -7.63
N LEU A 75 -11.04 0.27 -6.94
CA LEU A 75 -10.43 0.76 -5.71
C LEU A 75 -8.90 0.90 -5.84
N SER A 76 -8.22 1.35 -4.78
CA SER A 76 -6.79 1.63 -4.85
C SER A 76 -5.94 0.36 -4.85
N PHE A 77 -4.78 0.42 -5.52
CA PHE A 77 -3.80 -0.67 -5.49
C PHE A 77 -3.23 -0.88 -4.08
N ASP A 78 -2.73 0.19 -3.47
CA ASP A 78 -2.02 0.19 -2.18
C ASP A 78 -2.96 0.00 -0.97
N TRP A 79 -4.10 0.67 -0.95
CA TRP A 79 -5.01 0.66 0.19
C TRP A 79 -5.99 -0.51 0.20
N ASP A 80 -6.43 -0.95 -0.99
CA ASP A 80 -7.50 -1.94 -1.09
C ASP A 80 -7.01 -3.27 -1.63
N PHE A 81 -6.29 -3.26 -2.76
CA PHE A 81 -5.90 -4.49 -3.44
C PHE A 81 -4.82 -5.25 -2.68
N VAL A 82 -3.70 -4.59 -2.33
CA VAL A 82 -2.54 -5.26 -1.72
C VAL A 82 -2.89 -5.90 -0.37
N PRO A 83 -3.57 -5.24 0.60
CA PRO A 83 -3.93 -5.86 1.87
C PRO A 83 -4.88 -7.05 1.70
N ARG A 84 -5.86 -6.94 0.78
CA ARG A 84 -6.79 -8.03 0.47
C ARG A 84 -6.06 -9.21 -0.18
N TRP A 85 -5.19 -8.93 -1.14
CA TRP A 85 -4.38 -9.96 -1.80
C TRP A 85 -3.53 -10.72 -0.78
N ILE A 86 -2.91 -10.02 0.18
CA ILE A 86 -2.14 -10.64 1.27
C ILE A 86 -3.01 -11.57 2.13
N ALA A 87 -4.19 -11.10 2.56
CA ALA A 87 -5.09 -11.86 3.42
C ALA A 87 -5.61 -13.14 2.74
N ASP A 88 -5.95 -13.04 1.46
CA ASP A 88 -6.60 -14.12 0.71
C ASP A 88 -5.61 -15.12 0.11
N THR A 89 -4.43 -14.64 -0.30
CA THR A 89 -3.51 -15.40 -1.17
C THR A 89 -2.37 -16.06 -0.39
N ILE A 90 -1.96 -15.46 0.74
CA ILE A 90 -0.83 -15.97 1.52
C ILE A 90 -1.33 -17.01 2.54
N ASP A 91 -0.63 -18.13 2.61
CA ASP A 91 -0.73 -19.08 3.70
C ASP A 91 0.20 -18.65 4.84
N TRP A 92 -0.40 -18.35 5.99
CA TRP A 92 0.28 -17.94 7.21
C TRP A 92 0.35 -19.05 8.27
N SER A 93 0.00 -20.29 7.90
CA SER A 93 -0.11 -21.41 8.84
C SER A 93 1.25 -21.84 9.44
N ASP A 94 2.32 -21.83 8.65
CA ASP A 94 3.69 -22.02 9.14
C ASP A 94 4.36 -20.66 9.43
N PRO A 95 4.59 -20.30 10.70
CA PRO A 95 5.23 -19.02 11.05
C PRO A 95 6.69 -18.92 10.60
N ARG A 96 7.32 -20.01 10.14
CA ARG A 96 8.68 -20.00 9.55
C ARG A 96 8.66 -19.84 8.03
N SER A 97 7.54 -20.09 7.39
CA SER A 97 7.44 -20.17 5.94
C SER A 97 6.07 -19.73 5.45
N PRO A 98 5.73 -18.43 5.56
CA PRO A 98 4.55 -17.92 4.88
C PRO A 98 4.78 -17.99 3.37
N VAL A 99 3.82 -18.58 2.66
CA VAL A 99 3.93 -18.90 1.23
C VAL A 99 2.69 -18.51 0.47
N ILE A 100 2.85 -18.18 -0.82
CA ILE A 100 1.72 -17.99 -1.73
C ILE A 100 1.02 -19.35 -1.89
N ARG A 101 -0.29 -19.40 -1.62
CA ARG A 101 -1.09 -20.61 -1.81
C ARG A 101 -1.02 -21.07 -3.26
N ALA A 102 -0.86 -22.38 -3.48
CA ALA A 102 -1.01 -22.99 -4.79
C ALA A 102 -2.49 -22.97 -5.22
N THR A 103 -2.94 -21.80 -5.68
CA THR A 103 -4.19 -21.48 -6.38
C THR A 103 -5.50 -21.96 -5.74
N ALA A 104 -6.26 -21.00 -5.19
CA ALA A 104 -7.71 -20.96 -5.35
C ALA A 104 -8.06 -19.63 -6.03
N PRO A 105 -9.03 -19.59 -6.97
CA PRO A 105 -9.40 -18.36 -7.66
C PRO A 105 -9.90 -17.33 -6.64
N VAL A 106 -9.32 -16.14 -6.65
CA VAL A 106 -9.81 -14.99 -5.89
C VAL A 106 -11.24 -14.73 -6.33
N ARG A 107 -12.22 -15.07 -5.50
CA ARG A 107 -13.61 -14.68 -5.75
C ARG A 107 -13.73 -13.21 -5.42
N TYR A 108 -13.68 -12.39 -6.46
CA TYR A 108 -14.01 -10.99 -6.35
C TYR A 108 -15.52 -10.85 -6.08
N VAL A 109 -15.91 -10.82 -4.81
CA VAL A 109 -17.28 -10.46 -4.44
C VAL A 109 -17.35 -8.94 -4.49
N ARG A 110 -18.12 -8.43 -5.45
CA ARG A 110 -18.42 -7.02 -5.62
C ARG A 110 -19.19 -6.52 -4.39
N SER A 111 -18.50 -6.08 -3.35
CA SER A 111 -19.12 -5.35 -2.24
C SER A 111 -19.47 -3.94 -2.72
N THR A 112 -20.67 -3.80 -3.28
CA THR A 112 -21.26 -2.50 -3.59
C THR A 112 -21.90 -1.92 -2.33
N SER A 113 -21.13 -1.20 -1.51
CA SER A 113 -21.73 -0.25 -0.56
C SER A 113 -20.72 0.76 -0.05
N PHE A 114 -20.40 1.78 -0.86
CA PHE A 114 -19.98 3.08 -0.34
C PHE A 114 -20.68 4.19 -1.14
N PRO A 115 -21.27 5.21 -0.48
CA PRO A 115 -21.91 6.33 -1.16
C PRO A 115 -20.87 7.23 -1.83
N PRO A 116 -21.25 8.00 -2.87
CA PRO A 116 -20.31 8.79 -3.66
C PRO A 116 -19.76 9.95 -2.81
N ILE A 117 -18.42 10.03 -2.74
CA ILE A 117 -17.73 11.21 -2.21
C ILE A 117 -17.80 12.28 -3.30
N GLY A 118 -18.45 13.40 -2.97
CA GLY A 118 -18.62 14.54 -3.86
C GLY A 118 -17.28 15.15 -4.25
N TYR A 119 -17.08 15.31 -5.55
CA TYR A 119 -15.96 16.02 -6.15
C TYR A 119 -16.26 17.52 -6.12
N ASP A 120 -15.61 18.24 -5.19
CA ASP A 120 -15.43 19.68 -5.31
C ASP A 120 -14.03 19.96 -5.85
N ALA A 121 -13.97 20.58 -7.03
CA ALA A 121 -12.75 21.03 -7.68
C ALA A 121 -12.16 22.24 -6.92
N PRO A 122 -10.83 22.32 -6.70
CA PRO A 122 -10.24 23.55 -6.19
C PRO A 122 -10.04 24.56 -7.34
N PRO A 123 -10.22 25.87 -7.08
CA PRO A 123 -10.11 26.91 -8.08
C PRO A 123 -8.66 27.14 -8.51
N GLN A 124 -8.50 27.38 -9.81
CA GLN A 124 -7.27 27.90 -10.40
C GLN A 124 -7.03 29.34 -9.92
N THR A 125 -5.88 29.61 -9.30
CA THR A 125 -5.44 30.98 -9.03
C THR A 125 -4.13 31.24 -9.77
N ALA A 126 -4.21 32.12 -10.78
CA ALA A 126 -3.07 32.73 -11.44
C ALA A 126 -2.63 33.98 -10.68
N ILE A 127 -1.34 34.11 -10.35
CA ILE A 127 -0.65 35.35 -9.96
C ILE A 127 0.78 35.16 -10.53
N GLY A 128 1.32 35.96 -11.43
CA GLY A 128 1.42 37.42 -11.46
C GLY A 128 2.93 37.73 -11.46
N THR A 129 3.42 38.37 -12.51
CA THR A 129 4.85 38.56 -12.87
C THR A 129 5.67 39.31 -11.83
N SER A 130 6.93 38.89 -11.66
CA SER A 130 7.97 39.49 -10.80
C SER A 130 8.81 40.57 -11.51
N HIS A 131 9.18 41.62 -10.76
CA HIS A 131 10.45 42.37 -10.80
C HIS A 131 10.55 43.02 -9.40
N GLU A 132 11.58 42.93 -8.55
CA GLU A 132 13.04 42.97 -8.70
C GLU A 132 13.76 42.13 -7.62
N GLY A 133 15.04 41.87 -7.88
CA GLY A 133 15.91 40.91 -7.21
C GLY A 133 15.96 40.94 -5.68
N HIS A 134 15.75 39.75 -5.11
CA HIS A 134 16.43 39.18 -3.95
C HIS A 134 16.61 37.68 -4.28
N LEU A 135 17.67 37.02 -3.79
CA LEU A 135 17.97 35.61 -4.08
C LEU A 135 16.69 34.76 -4.04
N ALA A 136 16.33 34.16 -5.18
CA ALA A 136 15.16 33.31 -5.29
C ALA A 136 15.43 32.03 -4.51
N ILE A 137 14.84 31.94 -3.33
CA ILE A 137 14.72 30.70 -2.58
C ILE A 137 13.60 29.90 -3.24
N GLU A 138 13.92 28.76 -3.83
CA GLU A 138 12.92 27.91 -4.48
C GLU A 138 12.25 27.05 -3.40
N VAL A 139 10.95 27.27 -3.18
CA VAL A 139 10.18 26.55 -2.18
C VAL A 139 9.31 25.51 -2.87
N HIS A 140 9.63 24.25 -2.65
CA HIS A 140 8.84 23.12 -3.14
C HIS A 140 7.87 22.68 -2.04
N THR A 141 6.57 22.74 -2.33
CA THR A 141 5.53 22.23 -1.44
C THR A 141 4.89 20.99 -2.03
N ALA A 142 4.86 19.91 -1.26
CA ALA A 142 4.13 18.69 -1.60
C ALA A 142 3.09 18.42 -0.52
N VAL A 143 1.86 18.19 -0.96
CA VAL A 143 0.76 17.76 -0.11
C VAL A 143 0.62 16.26 -0.26
N ILE A 144 0.74 15.54 0.85
CA ILE A 144 0.59 14.09 0.87
C ILE A 144 -0.57 13.76 1.81
N GLU A 145 -1.69 13.34 1.24
CA GLU A 145 -2.86 12.90 1.99
C GLU A 145 -2.69 11.46 2.47
N HIS A 146 -3.04 11.20 3.72
CA HIS A 146 -3.03 9.87 4.32
C HIS A 146 -4.33 9.65 5.09
N ARG A 147 -4.65 8.38 5.39
CA ARG A 147 -5.88 7.96 6.08
C ARG A 147 -6.21 8.67 7.41
N HIS A 148 -5.26 9.35 8.05
CA HIS A 148 -5.43 10.05 9.33
C HIS A 148 -5.24 11.57 9.24
N GLY A 149 -5.09 12.12 8.02
CA GLY A 149 -4.88 13.55 7.81
C GLY A 149 -3.87 13.85 6.70
N MET A 150 -3.59 15.13 6.53
CA MET A 150 -2.77 15.66 5.46
C MET A 150 -1.42 16.14 6.01
N ASN A 151 -0.33 15.68 5.41
CA ASN A 151 1.02 16.16 5.69
C ASN A 151 1.47 17.12 4.60
N ILE A 152 1.96 18.30 5.00
CA ILE A 152 2.56 19.28 4.09
C ILE A 152 4.08 19.18 4.24
N HIS A 153 4.76 18.80 3.17
CA HIS A 153 6.21 18.80 3.09
C HIS A 153 6.66 20.08 2.39
N VAL A 154 7.52 20.85 3.04
CA VAL A 154 8.12 22.07 2.49
C VAL A 154 9.62 21.87 2.43
N ALA A 155 10.18 21.91 1.23
CA ALA A 155 11.62 21.96 1.00
C ALA A 155 11.99 23.34 0.45
N VAL A 156 13.19 23.79 0.82
CA VAL A 156 13.71 25.13 0.54
C VAL A 156 15.15 24.93 0.06
N ASP A 157 15.41 25.25 -1.21
CA ASP A 157 16.76 25.23 -1.80
C ASP A 157 17.46 26.60 -1.72
#